data_AF-A0A645DYG3-F1
#
_entry.id   AF-A0A645DYG3-F1
#
_cell.length_a   1.000
_cell.length_b   1.000
_cell.length_c   1.000
_cell.angle_alpha   90.00
_cell.angle_beta   90.00
_cell.angle_gamma   90.00
#
_symmetry.space_group_name_H-M   'P 1'
#
loop_
_entity.id
_entity.type
_entity.pdbx_description
1 polymer ?
#
loop_
_entity_poly.entity_id
_entity_poly.type
_entity_poly.pdbx_seq_one_letter_code
_entity_poly.pdbx_strand_id
1 'polypeptide(L)' 'MVGPDSPPAFLVHAGNDPIPVSGTVNYYLALQQAKVPAELHVYAEGGHGYGLRRTADSITGWPELAGKWMRGLKLLDR' A
#
# COMPACT_ATOMS: atom_id res chain seq x y z
N MET A 1 3.82 -17.37 2.37
CA MET A 1 3.59 -17.51 0.91
C MET A 1 2.27 -16.86 0.57
N VAL A 2 2.11 -16.27 -0.61
CA VAL A 2 0.81 -15.76 -1.09
C VAL A 2 0.00 -16.93 -1.63
N GLY A 3 -1.25 -17.04 -1.22
CA GLY A 3 -2.20 -18.05 -1.67
C GLY A 3 -3.66 -17.57 -1.60
N PRO A 4 -4.63 -18.44 -1.96
CA PRO A 4 -6.05 -18.08 -2.05
C PRO A 4 -6.65 -17.52 -0.75
N ASP A 5 -6.15 -17.95 0.41
CA ASP A 5 -6.63 -17.51 1.73
C ASP A 5 -5.90 -16.26 2.25
N SER A 6 -5.04 -15.64 1.43
CA SER A 6 -4.39 -14.38 1.85
C SER A 6 -5.46 -13.29 1.99
N PRO A 7 -5.39 -12.45 3.03
CA PRO A 7 -6.33 -11.35 3.20
C PRO A 7 -6.12 -10.28 2.11
N PRO A 8 -7.13 -9.44 1.85
CA PRO A 8 -6.95 -8.25 1.04
C PRO A 8 -5.82 -7.35 1.58
N ALA A 9 -5.08 -6.70 0.68
CA ALA A 9 -3.91 -5.92 1.07
C ALA A 9 -3.93 -4.50 0.47
N PHE A 10 -3.49 -3.52 1.27
CA PHE A 10 -3.21 -2.16 0.84
C PHE A 10 -1.73 -1.88 1.03
N LEU A 11 -1.04 -1.50 -0.03
CA LEU A 11 0.41 -1.36 -0.08
C LEU A 11 0.80 0.06 -0.45
N VAL A 12 1.79 0.62 0.24
CA VAL A 12 2.32 1.96 -0.01
C VAL A 12 3.84 1.91 0.03
N HIS A 13 4.49 2.51 -0.96
CA HIS A 13 5.96 2.53 -1.04
C HIS A 13 6.46 3.85 -1.63
N ALA A 14 7.57 4.38 -1.10
CA ALA A 14 8.26 5.55 -1.65
C ALA A 14 9.34 5.08 -2.64
N GLY A 15 9.30 5.55 -3.88
CA GLY A 15 10.22 5.14 -4.95
C GLY A 15 11.68 5.53 -4.68
N ASN A 16 11.90 6.54 -3.83
CA ASN A 16 13.22 6.94 -3.33
C ASN A 16 13.61 6.30 -1.99
N ASP A 17 12.90 5.27 -1.52
CA ASP A 17 13.32 4.46 -0.36
C ASP A 17 14.61 3.68 -0.71
N PRO A 18 15.60 3.61 0.20
CA PRO A 18 16.79 2.76 0.03
C PRO A 18 16.44 1.26 -0.12
N ILE A 19 15.29 0.82 0.37
CA ILE A 19 14.76 -0.52 0.12
C ILE A 19 14.05 -0.51 -1.25
N PRO A 20 14.46 -1.37 -2.21
CA PRO A 20 13.88 -1.32 -3.55
C PRO A 20 12.38 -1.60 -3.59
N VAL A 21 11.64 -0.72 -4.28
CA VAL A 21 10.19 -0.84 -4.52
C VAL A 21 9.80 -2.13 -5.24
N SER A 22 10.74 -2.77 -5.96
CA SER A 22 10.51 -4.04 -6.66
C SER A 22 10.01 -5.15 -5.74
N GLY A 23 10.40 -5.16 -4.45
CA GLY A 23 9.89 -6.11 -3.47
C GLY A 23 8.37 -5.96 -3.25
N THR A 24 7.90 -4.73 -3.07
CA THR A 24 6.47 -4.43 -2.89
C THR A 24 5.69 -4.68 -4.18
N VAL A 25 6.25 -4.33 -5.34
CA VAL A 25 5.63 -4.61 -6.66
C VAL A 25 5.49 -6.13 -6.88
N ASN A 26 6.52 -6.91 -6.59
CA ASN A 26 6.47 -8.36 -6.72
C ASN A 26 5.42 -8.98 -5.77
N TYR A 27 5.29 -8.46 -4.56
CA TYR A 27 4.24 -8.90 -3.62
C TYR A 27 2.82 -8.60 -4.15
N TYR A 28 2.60 -7.39 -4.69
CA TYR A 28 1.34 -7.03 -5.35
C TYR A 28 1.02 -7.97 -6.52
N LEU A 29 2.01 -8.22 -7.40
CA LEU A 29 1.82 -9.14 -8.53
C LEU A 29 1.48 -10.56 -8.08
N ALA A 30 2.09 -11.06 -7.01
CA ALA A 30 1.76 -12.37 -6.44
C ALA A 30 0.31 -12.40 -5.91
N LEU A 31 -0.16 -11.34 -5.25
CA LEU A 31 -1.55 -11.22 -4.78
C LEU A 31 -2.53 -11.22 -5.96
N GLN A 32 -2.23 -10.46 -7.02
CA GLN A 32 -3.03 -10.43 -8.24
C GLN A 32 -3.11 -11.81 -8.92
N GLN A 33 -2.00 -12.52 -9.03
CA GLN A 33 -1.96 -13.88 -9.59
C GLN A 33 -2.80 -14.87 -8.76
N ALA A 34 -2.81 -14.71 -7.43
CA ALA A 34 -3.63 -15.50 -6.53
C ALA A 34 -5.10 -15.04 -6.47
N LYS A 35 -5.50 -14.04 -7.26
CA LYS A 35 -6.84 -13.42 -7.26
C LYS A 35 -7.24 -12.81 -5.91
N VAL A 36 -6.26 -12.41 -5.10
CA VAL A 36 -6.47 -11.73 -3.83
C VAL A 36 -6.65 -10.23 -4.11
N PRO A 37 -7.73 -9.58 -3.62
CA PRO A 37 -7.90 -8.14 -3.79
C PRO A 37 -6.74 -7.37 -3.17
N ALA A 38 -6.08 -6.52 -3.96
CA ALA A 38 -4.98 -5.71 -3.49
C ALA A 38 -4.97 -4.33 -4.16
N GLU A 39 -4.47 -3.33 -3.45
CA GLU A 39 -4.25 -1.97 -3.95
C GLU A 39 -2.80 -1.54 -3.64
N LEU A 40 -2.12 -0.94 -4.62
CA LEU A 40 -0.74 -0.50 -4.51
C LEU A 40 -0.60 0.97 -4.90
N HIS A 41 0.01 1.76 -4.02
CA HIS A 41 0.43 3.14 -4.27
C HIS A 41 1.94 3.24 -4.22
N VAL A 42 2.54 3.71 -5.31
CA VAL A 42 3.97 4.05 -5.36
C VAL A 42 4.08 5.56 -5.57
N TYR A 43 4.67 6.24 -4.59
CA TYR A 43 4.97 7.67 -4.68
C TYR A 43 6.40 7.85 -5.16
N ALA A 44 6.70 8.86 -5.97
CA ALA A 44 8.08 9.10 -6.41
C ALA A 44 9.00 9.42 -5.22
N GLU A 45 8.49 10.19 -4.26
CA GLU A 45 9.23 10.68 -3.09
C GLU A 45 8.46 10.46 -1.79
N GLY A 46 9.20 10.26 -0.70
CA GLY A 46 8.69 10.06 0.66
C GLY A 46 9.75 9.56 1.65
N GLY A 47 10.82 8.95 1.13
CA GLY A 47 11.91 8.40 1.93
C GLY A 47 11.51 7.18 2.75
N HIS A 48 12.47 6.65 3.51
CA HIS A 48 12.19 5.54 4.43
C HIS A 48 11.46 6.02 5.67
N GLY A 49 10.49 5.22 6.16
CA GLY A 49 9.87 5.45 7.46
C GLY A 49 9.03 6.74 7.55
N TYR A 50 8.35 7.15 6.47
CA TYR A 50 7.51 8.37 6.41
C TYR A 50 6.41 8.43 7.49
N GLY A 51 5.92 7.27 7.95
CA GLY A 51 4.99 7.18 9.08
C GLY A 51 3.66 7.94 8.86
N LEU A 52 3.11 8.49 9.94
CA LEU A 52 1.83 9.24 9.94
C LEU A 52 1.99 10.74 10.12
N ARG A 53 3.21 11.24 10.33
CA ARG A 53 3.45 12.67 10.54
C ARG A 53 3.19 13.40 9.23
N ARG A 54 2.48 14.53 9.29
CA ARG A 54 2.28 15.39 8.11
C ARG A 54 3.62 15.91 7.60
N THR A 55 3.84 15.80 6.29
CA THR A 55 4.98 16.38 5.57
C THR A 55 4.50 17.13 4.35
N ALA A 56 5.43 17.78 3.63
CA ALA A 56 5.13 18.41 2.35
C ALA A 56 5.02 17.39 1.20
N ASP A 57 5.46 16.15 1.42
CA ASP A 57 5.49 15.11 0.40
C ASP A 57 4.10 14.52 0.17
N SER A 58 3.78 14.19 -1.07
CA SER A 58 2.47 13.64 -1.45
C SER A 58 2.11 12.32 -0.75
N ILE A 59 3.12 11.53 -0.36
CA ILE A 59 2.95 10.28 0.40
C ILE A 59 2.23 10.50 1.72
N THR A 60 2.25 11.72 2.29
CA THR A 60 1.59 12.03 3.57
C THR A 60 0.09 11.73 3.58
N GLY A 61 -0.56 11.68 2.41
CA GLY A 61 -1.98 11.37 2.25
C GLY A 61 -2.33 9.88 2.21
N TRP A 62 -1.34 8.99 2.37
CA TRP A 62 -1.59 7.54 2.33
C TRP A 62 -2.61 7.04 3.36
N PRO A 63 -2.71 7.56 4.60
CA PRO A 63 -3.68 7.07 5.58
C PRO A 63 -5.12 7.34 5.15
N GLU A 64 -5.39 8.46 4.47
CA GLU A 64 -6.72 8.78 3.95
C GLU A 64 -7.14 7.81 2.84
N LEU A 65 -6.19 7.45 1.96
CA LEU A 65 -6.41 6.45 0.92
C LEU A 65 -6.67 5.06 1.53
N ALA A 66 -5.87 4.66 2.52
CA ALA A 66 -6.10 3.42 3.27
C ALA A 66 -7.47 3.41 3.95
N GLY A 67 -7.88 4.53 4.55
CA GLY A 67 -9.21 4.70 5.14
C GLY A 67 -10.34 4.54 4.12
N LYS A 68 -10.19 5.14 2.94
CA LYS A 68 -11.16 5.00 1.84
C LYS A 68 -11.24 3.55 1.35
N TRP A 69 -10.10 2.87 1.22
CA TRP A 69 -10.02 1.47 0.84
C TRP A 69 -10.71 0.57 1.87
N MET A 70 -10.41 0.74 3.16
CA MET A 70 -11.04 -0.01 4.26
C MET A 70 -12.56 0.18 4.32
N ARG A 71 -13.06 1.42 4.11
CA ARG A 71 -14.51 1.69 3.99
C ARG A 71 -15.13 0.97 2.80
N GLY A 72 -14.42 0.89 1.68
CA GLY A 72 -14.83 0.11 0.51
C GLY A 72 -15.01 -1.39 0.82
N LEU A 73 -14.18 -1.92 1.72
CA LEU A 73 -14.25 -3.29 2.23
C LEU A 73 -15.22 -3.48 3.41
N LYS A 74 -15.88 -2.41 3.88
CA LYS A 74 -16.73 -2.41 5.09
C LYS A 74 -15.99 -2.82 6.37
N LEU A 75 -14.68 -2.53 6.44
CA LEU A 75 -13.86 -2.73 7.64
C LEU A 75 -13.88 -1.50 8.56
N LEU A 76 -14.25 -0.34 8.03
CA LEU A 76 -14.48 0.90 8.77
C LEU A 76 -15.86 1.45 8.42
N ASP A 77 -16.47 2.14 9.39
CA ASP A 77 -17.69 2.90 9.18
C ASP A 77 -17.49 4.01 8.16
N ARG A 78 -18.59 4.38 7.50
CA ARG A 78 -18.61 5.42 6.46
C ARG A 78 -18.38 6.80 7.03
#